data_AF-A0A3N5G4U6-F1
#
_entry.id   AF-A0A3N5G4U6-F1
#
_cell.length_a   1.000
_cell.length_b   1.000
_cell.length_c   1.000
_cell.angle_alpha   90.00
_cell.angle_beta   90.00
_cell.angle_gamma   90.00
#
_symmetry.space_group_name_H-M   'P 1'
#
loop_
_entity.id
_entity.type
_entity.pdbx_description
1 polymer ?
#
loop_
_entity_poly.entity_id
_entity_poly.type
_entity_poly.pdbx_seq_one_letter_code
_entity_poly.pdbx_strand_id
1 'polypeptide(L)' 'MQTYRCAMTLPEQDILNSLVARIFRINDVTAGDGKEYTLRYRGQLALEDSAAAYDQLADSLRPYGLMPLFRNEKGGGQII' A
#
# COMPACT_ATOMS: atom_id res chain seq x y z
N MET A 1 -29.54 -11.51 13.57
CA MET A 1 -28.79 -12.31 12.57
C MET A 1 -28.30 -11.31 11.52
N GLN A 2 -27.04 -10.97 11.30
CA GLN A 2 -25.75 -11.58 11.61
C GLN A 2 -24.83 -10.50 12.17
N THR A 3 -24.13 -10.86 13.23
CA THR A 3 -22.98 -10.14 13.78
C THR A 3 -21.88 -10.16 12.72
N TYR A 4 -21.58 -9.02 12.10
CA TYR A 4 -20.35 -8.88 11.32
C TYR A 4 -19.17 -8.87 12.30
N ARG A 5 -18.79 -10.05 12.80
CA ARG A 5 -17.37 -10.34 12.99
C ARG A 5 -16.78 -10.39 11.58
N CYS A 6 -16.58 -9.22 10.98
CA CYS A 6 -15.59 -9.09 9.93
C CYS A 6 -14.27 -9.37 10.62
N ALA A 7 -13.87 -10.64 10.63
CA ALA A 7 -12.47 -10.96 10.72
C ALA A 7 -11.83 -10.24 9.54
N MET A 8 -11.34 -9.02 9.75
CA MET A 8 -10.42 -8.37 8.84
C MET A 8 -9.12 -9.16 8.94
N THR A 9 -9.13 -10.34 8.30
CA THR A 9 -7.91 -10.95 7.82
C THR A 9 -7.22 -9.88 7.00
N LEU A 10 -6.00 -9.52 7.41
CA LEU A 10 -5.14 -8.63 6.64
C LEU A 10 -5.17 -9.09 5.17
N PRO A 11 -5.40 -8.16 4.22
CA PRO A 11 -5.42 -8.52 2.81
C PRO A 11 -4.10 -9.18 2.45
N GLU A 12 -4.16 -10.26 1.67
CA GLU A 12 -2.96 -10.92 1.17
C GLU A 12 -2.06 -9.91 0.44
N GLN A 13 -0.75 -10.15 0.45
CA GLN A 13 0.23 -9.23 -0.16
C GLN A 13 -0.10 -8.96 -1.63
N ASP A 14 -0.70 -9.92 -2.33
CA ASP A 14 -1.12 -9.81 -3.73
C ASP A 14 -2.26 -8.80 -3.96
N ILE A 15 -3.19 -8.71 -3.00
CA ILE A 15 -4.29 -7.74 -3.01
C ILE A 15 -3.72 -6.33 -2.81
N LEU A 16 -2.84 -6.16 -1.82
CA LEU A 16 -2.13 -4.91 -1.58
C LEU A 16 -1.31 -4.50 -2.81
N ASN A 17 -0.57 -5.45 -3.39
CA ASN A 17 0.20 -5.27 -4.62
C ASN A 17 -0.71 -4.78 -5.75
N SER A 18 -1.87 -5.37 -5.96
CA SER A 18 -2.82 -4.95 -6.99
C SER A 18 -3.40 -3.55 -6.76
N LEU A 19 -3.72 -3.20 -5.51
CA LEU A 19 -4.19 -1.86 -5.14
C LEU A 19 -3.11 -0.80 -5.38
N VAL A 20 -1.88 -1.09 -4.95
CA VAL A 20 -0.73 -0.19 -5.12
C VAL A 20 -0.34 -0.09 -6.60
N ALA A 21 -0.32 -1.21 -7.34
CA ALA A 21 0.04 -1.29 -8.76
C ALA A 21 -0.83 -0.42 -9.67
N ARG A 22 -2.07 -0.13 -9.24
CA ARG A 22 -3.04 0.68 -9.99
C ARG A 22 -2.66 2.15 -10.08
N ILE A 23 -2.02 2.68 -9.05
CA ILE A 23 -1.66 4.10 -8.91
C ILE A 23 -0.15 4.32 -8.87
N PHE A 24 0.60 3.30 -8.52
CA PHE A 24 2.04 3.30 -8.32
C PHE A 24 2.63 2.15 -9.11
N ARG A 25 3.58 2.44 -10.00
CA ARG A 25 4.25 1.43 -10.81
C ARG A 25 5.27 0.73 -9.93
N ILE A 26 4.86 -0.39 -9.33
CA ILE A 26 5.73 -1.24 -8.52
C ILE A 26 6.77 -1.86 -9.46
N ASN A 27 8.05 -1.61 -9.18
CA ASN A 27 9.18 -2.22 -9.87
C ASN A 27 9.71 -3.40 -9.06
N ASP A 28 9.79 -3.22 -7.75
CA ASP A 28 10.25 -4.23 -6.81
C ASP A 28 9.38 -4.21 -5.53
N VAL A 29 9.07 -5.38 -4.99
CA VAL A 29 8.37 -5.52 -3.71
C VAL A 29 9.27 -6.32 -2.76
N THR A 30 9.63 -5.71 -1.64
CA THR A 30 10.43 -6.34 -0.61
C THR A 30 9.57 -6.54 0.63
N ALA A 31 9.27 -7.79 0.99
CA ALA A 31 8.67 -8.09 2.29
C ALA A 31 9.70 -7.79 3.40
N GLY A 32 9.31 -6.96 4.37
CA GLY A 32 10.14 -6.66 5.53
C GLY A 32 9.97 -7.73 6.61
N ASP A 33 10.94 -7.81 7.53
CA ASP A 33 10.94 -8.75 8.65
C ASP A 33 9.90 -8.38 9.75
N GLY A 34 8.97 -7.46 9.46
CA GLY A 34 7.90 -7.03 10.38
C GLY A 34 8.36 -6.15 11.54
N LYS A 35 9.67 -5.94 11.75
CA LYS A 35 10.20 -5.05 12.80
C LYS A 35 10.05 -3.56 12.50
N GLU A 36 10.22 -3.17 11.25
CA GLU A 36 10.23 -1.76 10.82
C GLU A 36 9.18 -1.47 9.74
N TYR A 37 8.89 -2.46 8.88
CA TYR A 37 7.87 -2.41 7.83
C TYR A 37 7.47 -3.84 7.47
N THR A 38 6.23 -4.02 7.00
CA THR A 38 5.72 -5.33 6.56
C THR A 38 6.01 -5.57 5.09
N LEU A 39 5.83 -4.53 4.26
CA LEU A 39 5.99 -4.59 2.81
C LEU A 39 6.55 -3.26 2.35
N ARG A 40 7.62 -3.31 1.56
CA ARG A 40 8.22 -2.15 0.92
C ARG A 40 8.02 -2.27 -0.58
N TYR A 41 7.18 -1.42 -1.13
CA TYR A 41 7.03 -1.25 -2.57
C TYR A 41 8.00 -0.20 -3.05
N ARG A 42 8.82 -0.54 -4.03
CA ARG A 42 9.77 0.35 -4.67
C ARG A 42 9.39 0.53 -6.12
N GLY A 43 9.35 1.77 -6.59
CA GLY A 43 8.83 2.02 -7.92
C GLY A 43 8.77 3.48 -8.28
N GLN A 44 7.91 3.78 -9.24
CA GLN A 44 7.67 5.14 -9.71
C GLN A 44 6.18 5.42 -9.69
N LEU A 45 5.82 6.64 -9.32
CA LEU A 45 4.43 7.03 -9.30
C LEU A 45 3.90 7.03 -10.74
N ALA A 46 2.83 6.27 -10.98
CA ALA A 46 2.24 6.17 -12.32
C ALA A 46 1.38 7.41 -12.62
N LEU A 47 0.85 8.03 -11.56
CA LEU A 47 0.11 9.28 -11.62
C LEU A 47 1.06 10.46 -11.45
N GLU A 48 0.81 11.56 -12.17
CA GLU A 48 1.48 12.84 -11.93
C GLU A 48 1.16 13.38 -10.52
N ASP A 49 -0.05 13.07 -10.05
CA ASP A 49 -0.59 13.55 -8.78
C ASP A 49 -0.41 12.52 -7.66
N SER A 50 0.72 12.64 -6.95
CA SER A 50 1.07 11.75 -5.83
C SER A 50 0.09 11.84 -4.66
N ALA A 51 -0.53 13.01 -4.46
CA ALA A 51 -1.49 13.22 -3.38
C ALA A 51 -2.81 12.49 -3.65
N ALA A 52 -3.35 12.59 -4.87
CA ALA A 52 -4.58 11.87 -5.25
C ALA A 52 -4.39 10.34 -5.28
N ALA A 53 -3.20 9.88 -5.70
CA ALA A 53 -2.82 8.47 -5.62
C ALA A 53 -2.85 7.97 -4.17
N TYR A 54 -2.21 8.71 -3.26
CA TYR A 54 -2.19 8.38 -1.84
C TYR A 54 -3.61 8.31 -1.26
N ASP A 55 -4.46 9.30 -1.53
CA ASP A 55 -5.82 9.35 -0.99
C ASP A 55 -6.65 8.13 -1.41
N GLN A 56 -6.57 7.73 -2.68
CA GLN A 56 -7.24 6.52 -3.19
C GLN A 56 -6.75 5.23 -2.52
N LEU A 57 -5.45 5.09 -2.32
CA LEU A 57 -4.90 3.91 -1.65
C LEU A 57 -5.27 3.90 -0.17
N ALA A 58 -5.15 5.05 0.51
CA ALA A 58 -5.52 5.19 1.91
C ALA A 58 -7.00 4.86 2.12
N ASP A 59 -7.90 5.29 1.23
CA ASP A 59 -9.32 4.95 1.31
C ASP A 59 -9.58 3.46 1.06
N SER A 60 -8.84 2.83 0.15
CA SER A 60 -8.91 1.38 -0.08
C SER A 60 -8.36 0.56 1.10
N LEU A 61 -7.41 1.12 1.85
CA LEU A 61 -6.75 0.48 3.00
C LEU A 61 -7.43 0.77 4.34
N ARG A 62 -8.23 1.83 4.44
CA ARG A 62 -9.08 2.16 5.61
C ARG A 62 -9.89 0.98 6.14
N PRO A 63 -10.62 0.20 5.32
CA PRO A 63 -11.36 -0.95 5.85
C PRO A 63 -10.40 -1.95 6.51
N TYR A 64 -9.18 -2.14 5.99
CA TYR A 64 -8.22 -3.07 6.56
C TYR A 64 -7.43 -2.52 7.77
N GLY A 65 -7.65 -1.25 8.15
CA GLY A 65 -6.89 -0.60 9.21
C GLY A 65 -5.42 -0.38 8.86
N LEU A 66 -5.08 -0.36 7.57
CA LEU A 66 -3.72 -0.19 7.08
C LEU A 66 -3.49 1.26 6.64
N MET A 67 -2.28 1.78 6.88
CA MET A 67 -1.89 3.13 6.49
C MET A 67 -0.67 3.02 5.56
N PRO A 68 -0.81 3.35 4.27
CA PRO A 68 0.33 3.32 3.36
C PRO A 68 1.25 4.50 3.68
N LEU A 69 2.56 4.30 3.74
CA LEU A 69 3.49 5.39 4.01
C LEU A 69 4.40 5.63 2.79
N PHE A 70 4.17 6.74 2.10
CA PHE A 70 4.98 7.14 0.95
C PHE A 70 6.22 7.89 1.45
N ARG A 71 7.40 7.36 1.12
CA ARG A 71 8.68 8.02 1.38
C ARG A 71 9.28 8.43 0.04
N ASN A 72 9.56 9.72 -0.11
CA ASN A 72 10.31 10.21 -1.26
C ASN A 72 11.79 10.25 -0.85
N GLU A 73 12.60 9.33 -1.39
CA GLU A 73 14.03 9.30 -1.16
C GLU A 73 14.71 9.96 -2.37
N LYS A 74 15.82 10.69 -2.18
CA LYS A 74 16.53 11.39 -3.28
C LYS A 74 16.82 10.43 -4.45
N GLY A 75 15.95 10.43 -5.46
CA GLY A 75 16.05 9.58 -6.66
C GLY A 75 14.91 8.57 -6.89
N GLY A 76 13.90 8.46 -6.01
CA GLY A 76 12.75 7.57 -6.27
C GLY A 76 11.68 7.53 -5.18
N GLY A 77 10.50 7.04 -5.55
CA GLY A 77 9.38 6.80 -4.63
C GLY A 77 9.45 5.40 -4.01
N GLN A 78 9.12 5.31 -2.72
CA GLN A 78 8.88 4.03 -2.04
C GLN A 78 7.62 4.13 -1.18
N ILE A 79 6.90 3.03 -1.03
CA ILE A 79 5.72 2.87 -0.16
C ILE A 79 6.05 1.77 0.84
N ILE A 80 5.84 2.03 2.13
CA ILE A 80 6.06 1.10 3.24
C ILE A 80 4.78 0.89 4.07
#